data_AF-A0A961T1C9-F1
#
_entry.id   AF-A0A961T1C9-F1
#
_cell.length_a   1.000
_cell.length_b   1.000
_cell.length_c   1.000
_cell.angle_alpha   90.00
_cell.angle_beta   90.00
_cell.angle_gamma   90.00
#
_symmetry.space_group_name_H-M   'P 1'
#
loop_
_entity.id
_entity.type
_entity.pdbx_description
1 polymer ?
#
loop_
_entity_poly.entity_id
_entity_poly.type
_entity_poly.pdbx_seq_one_letter_code
_entity_poly.pdbx_strand_id
1 'polypeptide(L)'
;QEDQANQAVGLALAIDRFSEGFRKELATRGLTLGVTRVGVHRGPAIVGNFGGQRFFDYTAIGDTVNTAARLEGANKYIGTRLCVSGPVVRAASAFVFRPVGNIFLKGKHEGIETFEPVSAVNEDHVGVLAHEQAQAYENAFALMKNGNSGALEAFRQIQATSQEDALVRFQVYRLSHGARNADIILGEK
;
A
#
# COMPACT_ATOMS: atom_id res chain seq x y z
N GLN A 1 4.11 -7.82 20.42
CA GLN A 1 3.02 -8.80 20.64
C GLN A 1 2.70 -9.42 19.29
N GLU A 2 2.37 -10.72 19.23
CA GLU A 2 2.35 -11.49 17.98
C GLU A 2 1.23 -11.05 16.99
N ASP A 3 0.13 -10.48 17.49
CA ASP A 3 -1.06 -10.14 16.67
C ASP A 3 -1.14 -8.67 16.19
N GLN A 4 -0.20 -7.81 16.59
CA GLN A 4 -0.27 -6.37 16.29
C GLN A 4 -0.30 -6.06 14.79
N ALA A 5 0.41 -6.86 13.98
CA ALA A 5 0.47 -6.63 12.53
C ALA A 5 -0.85 -7.00 11.85
N ASN A 6 -1.49 -8.12 12.23
CA ASN A 6 -2.80 -8.49 11.70
C ASN A 6 -3.86 -7.43 12.07
N GLN A 7 -3.87 -6.99 13.33
CA GLN A 7 -4.79 -5.96 13.79
C GLN A 7 -4.60 -4.64 13.03
N ALA A 8 -3.34 -4.23 12.81
CA ALA A 8 -3.04 -3.01 12.06
C ALA A 8 -3.50 -3.08 10.60
N VAL A 9 -3.27 -4.21 9.91
CA VAL A 9 -3.72 -4.41 8.52
C VAL A 9 -5.25 -4.49 8.46
N GLY A 10 -5.88 -5.24 9.36
CA GLY A 10 -7.34 -5.35 9.44
C GLY A 10 -8.01 -3.99 9.70
N LEU A 11 -7.44 -3.18 10.60
CA LEU A 11 -7.91 -1.82 10.85
C LEU A 11 -7.73 -0.92 9.63
N ALA A 12 -6.59 -1.00 8.93
CA ALA A 12 -6.35 -0.20 7.73
C ALA A 12 -7.40 -0.50 6.64
N LEU A 13 -7.71 -1.78 6.40
CA LEU A 13 -8.76 -2.22 5.49
C LEU A 13 -10.16 -1.77 5.96
N ALA A 14 -10.44 -1.80 7.26
CA ALA A 14 -11.71 -1.32 7.80
C ALA A 14 -11.90 0.19 7.63
N ILE A 15 -10.86 1.00 7.90
CA ILE A 15 -10.85 2.44 7.67
C ILE A 15 -11.09 2.72 6.19
N ASP A 16 -10.40 2.01 5.30
CA ASP A 16 -10.54 2.16 3.86
C ASP A 16 -11.97 1.91 3.37
N ARG A 17 -12.57 0.79 3.79
CA ARG A 17 -13.96 0.44 3.46
C ARG A 17 -14.94 1.49 3.98
N PHE A 18 -14.78 1.93 5.22
CA PHE A 18 -15.62 2.95 5.82
C PHE A 18 -15.50 4.29 5.08
N SER A 19 -14.28 4.78 4.85
CA SER A 19 -14.02 6.06 4.20
C SER A 19 -14.58 6.11 2.78
N GLU A 20 -14.48 5.03 2.00
CA GLU A 20 -15.10 5.01 0.68
C GLU A 20 -16.61 4.92 0.71
N GLY A 21 -17.18 4.14 1.64
CA GLY A 21 -18.63 4.11 1.85
C GLY A 21 -19.17 5.50 2.14
N PHE A 22 -18.53 6.19 3.09
CA PHE A 22 -18.87 7.56 3.46
C PHE A 22 -18.67 8.57 2.32
N ARG A 23 -17.58 8.45 1.56
CA ARG A 23 -17.31 9.31 0.39
C ARG A 23 -18.37 9.12 -0.70
N LYS A 24 -18.79 7.88 -0.97
CA LYS A 24 -19.85 7.56 -1.93
C LYS A 24 -21.20 8.10 -1.47
N GLU A 25 -21.54 7.95 -0.20
CA GLU A 25 -22.76 8.50 0.38
C GLU A 25 -22.82 10.03 0.21
N LEU A 26 -21.77 10.75 0.59
CA LEU A 26 -21.72 12.21 0.46
C LEU A 26 -21.74 12.69 -0.99
N ALA A 27 -21.16 11.92 -1.92
CA ALA A 27 -21.23 12.23 -3.34
C ALA A 27 -22.68 12.24 -3.85
N THR A 28 -23.57 11.35 -3.34
CA THR A 28 -25.01 11.39 -3.69
C THR A 28 -25.71 12.67 -3.22
N ARG A 29 -25.12 13.36 -2.24
CA ARG A 29 -25.59 14.64 -1.69
C ARG A 29 -24.88 15.85 -2.32
N GLY A 30 -24.11 15.65 -3.39
CA GLY A 30 -23.37 16.70 -4.09
C GLY A 30 -22.11 17.19 -3.36
N LEU A 31 -21.65 16.47 -2.33
CA LEU A 31 -20.46 16.83 -1.56
C LEU A 31 -19.27 15.94 -1.96
N THR A 32 -18.19 16.57 -2.40
CA THR A 32 -16.96 15.88 -2.79
C THR A 32 -15.96 15.87 -1.64
N LEU A 33 -15.63 14.69 -1.13
CA LEU A 33 -14.51 14.49 -0.20
C LEU A 33 -13.29 13.91 -0.91
N GLY A 34 -12.11 14.21 -0.34
CA GLY A 34 -10.86 13.59 -0.74
C GLY A 34 -10.78 12.10 -0.38
N VAL A 35 -9.78 11.43 -0.94
CA VAL A 35 -9.50 10.01 -0.67
C VAL A 35 -8.61 9.88 0.56
N THR A 36 -9.04 9.10 1.55
CA THR A 36 -8.23 8.71 2.72
C THR A 36 -7.15 7.71 2.29
N ARG A 37 -5.93 7.90 2.77
CA ARG A 37 -4.81 7.00 2.55
C ARG A 37 -4.25 6.53 3.88
N VAL A 38 -3.71 5.32 3.91
CA VAL A 38 -3.10 4.73 5.09
C VAL A 38 -1.76 4.10 4.74
N GLY A 39 -0.75 4.41 5.54
CA GLY A 39 0.57 3.77 5.52
C GLY A 39 0.77 2.96 6.78
N VAL A 40 1.13 1.68 6.65
CA VAL A 40 1.42 0.80 7.81
C VAL A 40 2.87 0.34 7.76
N HIS A 41 3.59 0.56 8.85
CA HIS A 41 4.96 0.11 9.00
C HIS A 41 5.20 -0.49 10.37
N ARG A 42 6.16 -1.42 10.44
CA ARG A 42 6.59 -2.09 11.66
C ARG A 42 8.10 -1.98 11.80
N GLY A 43 8.54 -1.45 12.93
CA GLY A 43 9.95 -1.27 13.26
C GLY A 43 10.11 -0.76 14.71
N PRO A 44 11.36 -0.58 15.17
CA PRO A 44 11.63 -0.05 16.50
C PRO A 44 11.22 1.42 16.60
N ALA A 45 10.64 1.81 17.73
CA ALA A 45 10.31 3.20 18.05
C ALA A 45 10.46 3.42 19.56
N ILE A 46 10.73 4.66 19.96
CA ILE A 46 10.72 5.05 21.36
C ILE A 46 9.35 5.61 21.66
N VAL A 47 8.67 5.04 22.65
CA VAL A 47 7.34 5.48 23.09
C VAL A 47 7.45 6.03 24.50
N GLY A 48 6.84 7.18 24.75
CA GLY A 48 6.88 7.81 26.06
C GLY A 48 6.16 9.16 26.10
N ASN A 49 6.21 9.79 27.27
CA ASN A 49 5.77 11.18 27.43
C ASN A 49 6.86 12.11 26.92
N PHE A 50 6.57 12.84 25.85
CA PHE A 50 7.48 13.83 25.29
C PHE A 50 6.89 15.23 25.46
N GLY A 51 7.70 16.18 25.93
CA GLY A 51 7.26 17.55 26.17
C GLY A 51 7.94 18.21 27.36
N GLY A 52 7.55 19.46 27.64
CA GLY A 52 8.01 20.22 28.80
C GLY A 52 7.05 20.13 29.98
N GLN A 53 7.40 20.71 31.13
CA GLN A 53 6.62 20.59 32.39
C GLN A 53 5.11 20.89 32.29
N ARG A 54 4.66 21.63 31.28
CA ARG A 54 3.28 22.10 31.14
C ARG A 54 2.48 21.41 30.03
N PHE A 55 3.14 20.75 29.08
CA PHE A 55 2.52 20.04 27.96
C PHE A 55 3.32 18.78 27.68
N PHE A 56 2.68 17.62 27.83
CA PHE A 56 3.26 16.31 27.55
C PHE A 56 2.32 15.53 26.64
N ASP A 57 2.85 15.03 25.54
CA ASP A 57 2.14 14.10 24.65
C ASP A 57 2.73 12.71 24.81
N TYR A 58 1.87 11.72 25.08
CA TYR A 58 2.26 10.33 24.99
C TYR A 58 2.31 9.95 23.51
N THR A 59 3.52 9.83 22.96
CA THR A 59 3.72 9.63 21.53
C THR A 59 4.88 8.68 21.24
N ALA A 60 4.93 8.21 20.00
CA ALA A 60 6.03 7.42 19.47
C ALA A 60 6.94 8.34 18.63
N ILE A 61 8.25 8.26 18.83
CA ILE A 61 9.25 8.98 18.05
C ILE A 61 10.23 7.97 17.45
N GLY A 62 10.57 8.16 16.18
CA GLY A 62 11.59 7.39 15.50
C GLY A 62 11.35 7.25 14.00
N ASP A 63 12.31 6.63 13.33
CA ASP A 63 12.27 6.37 11.89
C ASP A 63 11.07 5.51 11.48
N THR A 64 10.56 4.65 12.37
CA THR A 64 9.37 3.83 12.13
C THR A 64 8.13 4.68 11.87
N VAL A 65 7.91 5.74 12.67
CA VAL A 65 6.75 6.64 12.53
C VAL A 65 6.86 7.45 11.24
N ASN A 66 8.05 7.97 10.95
CA ASN A 66 8.33 8.68 9.71
C ASN A 66 8.14 7.79 8.47
N THR A 67 8.56 6.53 8.55
CA THR A 67 8.40 5.57 7.45
C THR A 67 6.94 5.25 7.20
N ALA A 68 6.11 5.06 8.23
CA ALA A 68 4.67 4.89 8.08
C ALA A 68 4.02 6.10 7.39
N ALA A 69 4.33 7.31 7.83
CA ALA A 69 3.80 8.55 7.24
C ALA A 69 4.21 8.71 5.76
N ARG A 70 5.43 8.30 5.41
CA ARG A 70 5.89 8.37 4.01
C ARG A 70 5.23 7.31 3.13
N LEU A 71 4.93 6.12 3.66
CA LEU A 71 4.12 5.12 2.94
C LEU A 71 2.70 5.62 2.70
N GLU A 72 2.10 6.33 3.67
CA GLU A 72 0.83 7.03 3.48
C GLU A 72 0.93 8.02 2.31
N GLY A 73 1.95 8.89 2.28
CA GLY A 73 2.16 9.83 1.20
C GLY A 73 2.43 9.16 -0.17
N ALA A 74 3.13 8.03 -0.20
CA ALA A 74 3.46 7.29 -1.41
C ALA A 74 2.21 6.81 -2.18
N ASN A 75 1.15 6.44 -1.47
CA ASN A 75 -0.14 6.07 -2.05
C ASN A 75 -0.65 7.12 -3.05
N LYS A 76 -0.38 8.42 -2.83
CA LYS A 76 -0.82 9.48 -3.75
C LYS A 76 -0.13 9.39 -5.12
N TYR A 77 1.14 9.02 -5.16
CA TYR A 77 1.91 8.91 -6.39
C TYR A 77 1.60 7.61 -7.14
N ILE A 78 1.37 6.53 -6.40
CA ILE A 78 1.06 5.21 -6.96
C ILE A 78 -0.42 5.13 -7.37
N GLY A 79 -1.29 5.88 -6.70
CA GLY A 79 -2.74 5.85 -6.88
C GLY A 79 -3.46 4.85 -5.99
N THR A 80 -2.73 4.06 -5.19
CA THR A 80 -3.29 3.18 -4.16
C THR A 80 -3.88 3.98 -2.99
N ARG A 81 -4.61 3.28 -2.11
CA ARG A 81 -5.12 3.84 -0.84
C ARG A 81 -4.36 3.33 0.36
N LEU A 82 -3.85 2.11 0.27
CA LEU A 82 -3.15 1.41 1.35
C LEU A 82 -1.76 0.98 0.88
N CYS A 83 -0.74 1.35 1.65
CA CYS A 83 0.62 0.87 1.48
C CYS A 83 1.11 0.29 2.81
N VAL A 84 1.64 -0.93 2.77
CA VAL A 84 2.23 -1.60 3.92
C VAL A 84 3.65 -2.04 3.61
N SER A 85 4.54 -1.92 4.59
CA SER A 85 5.93 -2.33 4.42
C SER A 85 6.11 -3.85 4.53
N GLY A 86 7.19 -4.39 3.96
CA GLY A 86 7.58 -5.80 4.08
C GLY A 86 7.63 -6.34 5.52
N PRO A 87 8.15 -5.60 6.53
CA PRO A 87 8.07 -6.02 7.93
C PRO A 87 6.66 -6.27 8.46
N VAL A 88 5.65 -5.60 7.91
CA VAL A 88 4.23 -5.82 8.25
C VAL A 88 3.74 -7.10 7.58
N VAL A 89 4.00 -7.27 6.29
CA VAL A 89 3.60 -8.48 5.53
C VAL A 89 4.17 -9.75 6.17
N ARG A 90 5.46 -9.73 6.54
CA ARG A 90 6.10 -10.87 7.23
C ARG A 90 5.49 -11.22 8.58
N ALA A 91 4.79 -10.27 9.21
CA ALA A 91 4.17 -10.45 10.52
C ALA A 91 2.63 -10.61 10.45
N ALA A 92 2.02 -10.40 9.29
CA ALA A 92 0.56 -10.42 9.10
C ALA A 92 0.17 -11.51 8.09
N SER A 93 0.04 -12.76 8.54
CA SER A 93 -0.25 -13.90 7.65
C SER A 93 -1.73 -14.05 7.29
N ALA A 94 -2.64 -13.30 7.92
CA ALA A 94 -4.09 -13.44 7.73
C ALA A 94 -4.63 -12.72 6.48
N PHE A 95 -3.77 -12.10 5.67
CA PHE A 95 -4.17 -11.23 4.56
C PHE A 95 -3.42 -11.55 3.27
N VAL A 96 -4.08 -11.24 2.16
CA VAL A 96 -3.47 -11.24 0.82
C VAL A 96 -2.86 -9.88 0.55
N PHE A 97 -1.65 -9.87 0.01
CA PHE A 97 -0.93 -8.67 -0.36
C PHE A 97 -0.49 -8.73 -1.81
N ARG A 98 -0.47 -7.57 -2.48
CA ARG A 98 0.12 -7.40 -3.81
C ARG A 98 1.39 -6.60 -3.71
N PRO A 99 2.49 -7.02 -4.34
CA PRO A 99 3.72 -6.26 -4.32
C PRO A 99 3.58 -4.95 -5.10
N VAL A 100 3.90 -3.83 -4.46
CA VAL A 100 3.95 -2.51 -5.10
C VAL A 100 5.33 -2.28 -5.71
N GLY A 101 6.38 -2.61 -4.96
CA GLY A 101 7.77 -2.40 -5.35
C GLY A 101 8.64 -1.92 -4.19
N ASN A 102 9.88 -1.57 -4.50
CA ASN A 102 10.80 -0.97 -3.54
C ASN A 102 10.71 0.55 -3.65
N ILE A 103 10.15 1.19 -2.62
CA ILE A 103 9.99 2.64 -2.63
C ILE A 103 11.26 3.27 -2.04
N PHE A 104 11.98 4.00 -2.88
CA PHE A 104 13.14 4.79 -2.48
C PHE A 104 12.66 6.18 -2.09
N LEU A 105 12.89 6.50 -0.82
CA LEU A 105 12.54 7.79 -0.24
C LEU A 105 13.75 8.72 -0.29
N LYS A 106 13.50 10.02 -0.50
CA LYS A 106 14.54 11.04 -0.48
C LYS A 106 15.39 10.93 0.78
N GLY A 107 16.72 10.84 0.59
CA GLY A 107 17.70 10.73 1.66
C GLY A 107 17.86 9.33 2.27
N LYS A 108 17.21 8.29 1.73
CA LYS A 108 17.47 6.89 2.11
C LYS A 108 18.12 6.12 0.96
N HIS A 109 19.17 5.36 1.28
CA HIS A 109 19.86 4.49 0.34
C HIS A 109 19.16 3.14 0.16
N GLU A 110 18.36 2.72 1.13
CA GLU A 110 17.60 1.47 1.08
C GLU A 110 16.14 1.74 0.71
N GLY A 111 15.67 1.01 -0.30
CA GLY A 111 14.26 1.02 -0.69
C GLY A 111 13.41 0.25 0.31
N ILE A 112 12.22 0.77 0.60
CA ILE A 112 11.25 0.07 1.45
C ILE A 112 10.44 -0.85 0.56
N GLU A 113 10.62 -2.15 0.76
CA GLU A 113 9.75 -3.17 0.18
C GLU A 113 8.30 -2.87 0.60
N THR A 114 7.44 -2.60 -0.38
CA THR A 114 6.08 -2.10 -0.16
C THR A 114 5.06 -2.97 -0.88
N PHE A 115 3.92 -3.15 -0.24
CA PHE A 115 2.80 -3.95 -0.70
C PHE A 115 1.48 -3.21 -0.49
N GLU A 116 0.46 -3.61 -1.24
CA GLU A 116 -0.92 -3.21 -1.02
C GLU A 116 -1.69 -4.39 -0.40
N PRO A 117 -2.34 -4.23 0.76
CA PRO A 117 -3.23 -5.24 1.31
C PRO A 117 -4.53 -5.29 0.50
N VAL A 118 -5.01 -6.49 0.17
CA VAL A 118 -6.19 -6.69 -0.69
C VAL A 118 -7.41 -7.11 0.13
N SER A 119 -7.29 -8.21 0.87
CA SER A 119 -8.38 -8.85 1.59
C SER A 119 -7.84 -9.77 2.68
N ALA A 120 -8.70 -10.22 3.59
CA ALA A 120 -8.37 -11.33 4.46
C ALA A 120 -8.41 -12.65 3.68
N VAL A 121 -7.57 -13.63 4.06
CA VAL A 121 -7.46 -14.92 3.35
C VAL A 121 -8.78 -15.71 3.32
N ASN A 122 -9.62 -15.54 4.36
CA ASN A 122 -10.89 -16.27 4.51
C ASN A 122 -12.13 -15.39 4.30
N GLU A 123 -12.05 -14.29 3.54
CA GLU A 123 -13.25 -13.54 3.15
C GLU A 123 -14.14 -14.36 2.18
N ASP A 124 -15.45 -14.06 2.15
CA ASP A 124 -16.51 -14.76 1.37
C ASP A 124 -16.22 -14.82 -0.15
N HIS A 125 -17.20 -15.14 -1.01
CA HIS A 125 -17.04 -15.17 -2.49
C HIS A 125 -16.29 -13.96 -3.09
N VAL A 126 -16.40 -12.77 -2.49
CA VAL A 126 -15.65 -11.56 -2.88
C VAL A 126 -14.13 -11.72 -2.65
N GLY A 127 -13.74 -12.42 -1.60
CA GLY A 127 -12.36 -12.79 -1.32
C GLY A 127 -11.77 -13.67 -2.42
N VAL A 128 -12.50 -14.68 -2.90
CA VAL A 128 -12.00 -15.61 -3.93
C VAL A 128 -11.59 -14.87 -5.22
N LEU A 129 -12.44 -13.98 -5.74
CA LEU A 129 -12.11 -13.18 -6.93
C LEU A 129 -10.91 -12.26 -6.69
N ALA A 130 -10.82 -11.67 -5.49
CA ALA A 130 -9.70 -10.83 -5.12
C ALA A 130 -8.38 -11.62 -5.03
N HIS A 131 -8.42 -12.88 -4.62
CA HIS A 131 -7.26 -13.78 -4.60
C HIS A 131 -6.80 -14.14 -6.01
N GLU A 132 -7.71 -14.49 -6.92
CA GLU A 132 -7.36 -14.79 -8.32
C GLU A 132 -6.73 -13.57 -9.01
N GLN A 133 -7.30 -12.38 -8.81
CA GLN A 133 -6.75 -11.13 -9.33
C GLN A 133 -5.38 -10.80 -8.70
N ALA A 134 -5.21 -11.04 -7.40
CA ALA A 134 -3.93 -10.86 -6.73
C ALA A 134 -2.86 -11.82 -7.27
N GLN A 135 -3.21 -13.07 -7.54
CA GLN A 135 -2.30 -14.06 -8.12
C GLN A 135 -1.89 -13.70 -9.55
N ALA A 136 -2.84 -13.27 -10.39
CA ALA A 136 -2.54 -12.78 -11.73
C ALA A 136 -1.60 -11.58 -11.69
N TYR A 137 -1.85 -10.63 -10.78
CA TYR A 137 -0.98 -9.49 -10.55
C TYR A 137 0.42 -9.91 -10.09
N GLU A 138 0.53 -10.85 -9.14
CA GLU A 138 1.82 -11.32 -8.63
C GLU A 138 2.66 -11.98 -9.72
N ASN A 139 2.04 -12.77 -10.60
CA ASN A 139 2.71 -13.35 -11.76
C ASN A 139 3.24 -12.28 -12.72
N ALA A 140 2.45 -11.25 -13.03
CA ALA A 140 2.88 -10.13 -13.85
C ALA A 140 4.03 -9.34 -13.19
N PHE A 141 3.94 -9.14 -11.87
CA PHE A 141 4.99 -8.48 -11.09
C PHE A 141 6.29 -9.29 -11.07
N ALA A 142 6.22 -10.62 -10.97
CA ALA A 142 7.39 -11.49 -11.04
C ALA A 142 8.11 -11.38 -12.40
N LEU A 143 7.36 -11.30 -13.51
CA LEU A 143 7.93 -11.04 -14.83
C LEU A 143 8.68 -9.69 -14.86
N MET A 144 8.07 -8.63 -14.29
CA MET A 144 8.70 -7.32 -14.20
C MET A 144 9.98 -7.35 -13.35
N LYS A 145 9.94 -8.00 -12.18
CA LYS A 145 11.08 -8.11 -11.27
C LYS A 145 12.26 -8.83 -11.91
N ASN A 146 11.98 -9.82 -12.76
CA ASN A 146 12.99 -10.60 -13.47
C ASN A 146 13.43 -9.97 -14.81
N GLY A 147 12.95 -8.75 -15.14
CA GLY A 147 13.31 -8.05 -16.37
C GLY A 147 12.75 -8.69 -17.65
N ASN A 148 11.70 -9.50 -17.53
CA ASN A 148 11.09 -10.18 -18.67
C ASN A 148 10.25 -9.19 -19.52
N SER A 149 10.42 -9.24 -20.85
CA SER A 149 9.71 -8.35 -21.79
C SER A 149 8.20 -8.55 -21.81
N GLY A 150 7.70 -9.71 -21.38
CA GLY A 150 6.27 -10.02 -21.27
C GLY A 150 5.54 -9.33 -20.12
N ALA A 151 6.26 -8.66 -19.20
CA ALA A 151 5.64 -8.02 -18.03
C ALA A 151 4.58 -6.98 -18.40
N LEU A 152 4.87 -6.12 -19.38
CA LEU A 152 3.94 -5.08 -19.82
C LEU A 152 2.65 -5.65 -20.39
N GLU A 153 2.76 -6.71 -21.18
CA GLU A 153 1.59 -7.38 -21.77
C GLU A 153 0.75 -8.06 -20.69
N ALA A 154 1.38 -8.74 -19.72
CA ALA A 154 0.68 -9.33 -18.59
C ALA A 154 -0.11 -8.28 -17.79
N PHE A 155 0.48 -7.12 -17.51
CA PHE A 155 -0.26 -6.04 -16.83
C PHE A 155 -1.39 -5.44 -17.67
N ARG A 156 -1.23 -5.34 -19.00
CA ARG A 156 -2.31 -4.87 -19.90
C ARG A 156 -3.49 -5.84 -19.94
N GLN A 157 -3.24 -7.13 -19.90
CA GLN A 157 -4.30 -8.15 -19.81
C GLN A 157 -5.12 -7.98 -18.51
N ILE A 158 -4.46 -7.73 -17.38
CA ILE A 158 -5.13 -7.43 -16.11
C ILE A 158 -5.89 -6.10 -16.20
N GLN A 159 -5.30 -5.07 -16.83
CA GLN A 159 -5.95 -3.77 -16.99
C GLN A 159 -7.25 -3.85 -17.81
N ALA A 160 -7.33 -4.78 -18.77
CA ALA A 160 -8.52 -4.98 -19.59
C ALA A 160 -9.72 -5.53 -18.79
N THR A 161 -9.46 -6.30 -17.72
CA THR A 161 -10.52 -6.84 -16.84
C THR A 161 -10.80 -5.97 -15.63
N SER A 162 -9.81 -5.17 -15.18
CA SER A 162 -9.89 -4.31 -14.00
C SER A 162 -9.43 -2.87 -14.30
N GLN A 163 -10.22 -2.14 -15.11
CA GLN A 163 -9.84 -0.81 -15.60
C GLN A 163 -9.67 0.25 -14.49
N GLU A 164 -10.33 0.06 -13.34
CA GLU A 164 -10.26 0.97 -12.19
C GLU A 164 -9.04 0.75 -11.28
N ASP A 165 -8.32 -0.37 -11.43
CA ASP A 165 -7.20 -0.72 -10.55
C ASP A 165 -6.03 0.24 -10.73
N ALA A 166 -5.82 1.08 -9.73
CA ALA A 166 -4.80 2.13 -9.77
C ALA A 166 -3.38 1.57 -9.79
N LEU A 167 -3.12 0.46 -9.09
CA LEU A 167 -1.80 -0.13 -9.02
C LEU A 167 -1.42 -0.76 -10.36
N VAL A 168 -2.35 -1.47 -11.00
CA VAL A 168 -2.13 -2.00 -12.36
C VAL A 168 -1.84 -0.88 -13.35
N ARG A 169 -2.66 0.18 -13.35
CA ARG A 169 -2.42 1.36 -14.21
C ARG A 169 -1.04 1.97 -13.98
N PHE A 170 -0.63 2.07 -12.73
CA PHE A 170 0.69 2.59 -12.37
C PHE A 170 1.83 1.73 -12.93
N GLN A 171 1.74 0.40 -12.83
CA GLN A 171 2.77 -0.48 -13.40
C GLN A 171 2.78 -0.44 -14.94
N VAL A 172 1.61 -0.43 -15.59
CA VAL A 172 1.53 -0.26 -17.06
C VAL A 172 2.18 1.05 -17.48
N TYR A 173 1.90 2.15 -16.77
CA TYR A 173 2.51 3.44 -17.04
C TYR A 173 4.04 3.36 -16.92
N ARG A 174 4.56 2.83 -15.80
CA ARG A 174 6.01 2.72 -15.58
C ARG A 174 6.71 1.89 -16.65
N LEU A 175 6.18 0.71 -16.95
CA LEU A 175 6.77 -0.19 -17.94
C LEU A 175 6.71 0.39 -19.36
N SER A 176 5.63 1.09 -19.71
CA SER A 176 5.50 1.77 -21.00
C SER A 176 6.50 2.92 -21.17
N HIS A 177 6.99 3.49 -20.06
CA HIS A 177 7.99 4.57 -20.03
C HIS A 177 9.41 4.05 -19.71
N GLY A 178 9.65 2.75 -19.88
CA GLY A 178 11.00 2.18 -19.84
C GLY A 178 11.48 1.75 -18.46
N ALA A 179 10.63 1.75 -17.43
CA ALA A 179 10.98 1.07 -16.17
C ALA A 179 11.19 -0.43 -16.41
N ARG A 180 12.21 -1.01 -15.77
CA ARG A 180 12.60 -2.42 -15.95
C ARG A 180 12.67 -3.22 -14.65
N ASN A 181 12.40 -2.58 -13.51
CA ASN A 181 12.53 -3.18 -12.20
C ASN A 181 11.41 -2.71 -11.25
N ALA A 182 11.43 -3.27 -10.05
CA ALA A 182 10.48 -2.94 -8.98
C ALA A 182 10.78 -1.62 -8.25
N ASP A 183 11.83 -0.88 -8.63
CA ASP A 183 12.29 0.28 -7.87
C ASP A 183 11.50 1.54 -8.24
N ILE A 184 10.94 2.19 -7.24
CA ILE A 184 10.11 3.38 -7.37
C ILE A 184 10.83 4.52 -6.68
N ILE A 185 11.35 5.45 -7.46
CA ILE A 185 11.96 6.68 -6.96
C ILE A 185 10.88 7.75 -6.92
N LEU A 186 10.46 8.13 -5.72
CA LEU A 186 9.50 9.22 -5.54
C LEU A 186 10.25 10.55 -5.49
N GLY A 187 10.14 11.34 -6.56
CA GLY A 187 10.59 12.74 -6.58
C GLY A 187 9.66 13.66 -5.79
N GLU A 188 10.16 14.83 -5.37
CA GLU A 188 9.30 15.89 -4.83
C GLU A 188 8.43 16.47 -5.96
N LYS A 189 7.13 16.61 -5.69
CA LYS A 189 6.59 17.95 -5.43
C LYS A 189 7.04 19.08 -6.33
#